data_AF-A0A232EQA4-F1
#
_entry.id   AF-A0A232EQA4-F1
#
_cell.length_a   1.000
_cell.length_b   1.000
_cell.length_c   1.000
_cell.angle_alpha   90.00
_cell.angle_beta   90.00
_cell.angle_gamma   90.00
#
_symmetry.space_group_name_H-M   'P 1'
#
loop_
_entity.id
_entity.type
_entity.pdbx_description
1 polymer ?
#
loop_
_entity_poly.entity_id
_entity_poly.type
_entity_poly.pdbx_seq_one_letter_code
_entity_poly.pdbx_strand_id
1 'polypeptide(L)'
;MLLSRTNLLLLQRYMSKKSVDLEKPIEFSSSRAAQWKAEYTRSPPSDMVWFTPYVVSGSVAIFMLYFCVLREENDIDEMIYRPLPETLEGIEKVFPNVDFYTKPDYVTYHEDKEKERKAKLLR
;
A
#
# COMPACT_ATOMS: atom_id res chain seq x y z
N MET A 1 -15.04 11.25 38.18
CA MET A 1 -14.75 9.80 38.33
C MET A 1 -13.26 9.64 38.58
N LEU A 2 -12.88 9.34 39.83
CA LEU A 2 -11.50 9.31 40.32
C LEU A 2 -10.79 8.04 39.84
N LEU A 3 -9.86 8.14 38.89
CA LEU A 3 -8.95 7.04 38.60
C LEU A 3 -7.98 6.89 39.79
N SER A 4 -8.15 5.83 40.57
CA SER A 4 -7.30 5.52 41.74
C SER A 4 -5.82 5.41 41.35
N ARG A 5 -4.92 6.02 42.14
CA ARG A 5 -3.45 5.92 41.98
C ARG A 5 -2.94 4.47 41.96
N THR A 6 -3.69 3.54 42.56
CA THR A 6 -3.39 2.11 42.54
C THR A 6 -3.50 1.51 41.14
N ASN A 7 -4.46 1.96 40.32
CA ASN A 7 -4.64 1.51 38.94
C ASN A 7 -3.54 2.05 38.03
N LEU A 8 -3.06 3.27 38.28
CA LEU A 8 -1.94 3.86 37.55
C LEU A 8 -0.63 3.09 37.80
N LEU A 9 -0.35 2.75 39.07
CA LEU A 9 0.83 1.98 39.43
C LEU A 9 0.78 0.54 38.88
N LEU A 10 -0.41 -0.08 38.83
CA LEU A 10 -0.60 -1.38 38.19
C LEU A 10 -0.38 -1.32 36.67
N LEU A 11 -0.86 -0.29 36.00
CA LEU A 11 -0.62 -0.05 34.57
C LEU A 11 0.86 0.21 34.28
N GLN A 12 1.53 1.00 35.11
CA GLN A 12 2.95 1.27 34.98
C GLN A 12 3.78 0.00 35.21
N ARG A 13 3.38 -0.85 36.16
CA ARG A 13 4.01 -2.16 36.40
C ARG A 13 3.74 -3.16 35.27
N TYR A 14 2.57 -3.11 34.63
CA TYR A 14 2.23 -3.93 33.47
C TYR A 14 3.02 -3.53 32.22
N MET A 15 3.13 -2.22 31.93
CA MET A 15 3.96 -1.69 30.84
C MET A 15 5.45 -1.98 31.07
N SER A 16 5.93 -1.84 32.31
CA SER A 16 7.33 -2.14 32.68
C SER A 16 7.68 -3.63 32.58
N LYS A 17 6.71 -4.55 32.72
CA LYS A 17 6.94 -6.00 32.61
C LYS A 17 7.10 -6.47 31.15
N LYS A 18 6.74 -5.63 30.18
CA LYS A 18 6.84 -5.93 28.75
C LYS A 18 7.87 -5.00 28.12
N SER A 19 9.14 -5.17 28.50
CA SER A 19 10.26 -4.54 27.78
C SER A 19 10.28 -5.11 26.35
N VAL A 20 9.71 -4.36 25.41
CA VAL A 20 9.90 -4.65 23.99
C VAL A 20 11.36 -4.33 23.70
N ASP A 21 12.14 -5.38 23.48
CA ASP A 21 13.51 -5.24 23.01
C ASP A 21 13.46 -4.66 21.58
N LEU A 22 13.88 -3.40 21.43
CA LEU A 22 13.86 -2.68 20.15
C LEU A 22 15.00 -3.13 19.22
N GLU A 23 15.98 -3.88 19.73
CA GLU A 23 17.13 -4.37 18.95
C GLU A 23 16.83 -5.68 18.23
N LYS A 24 15.75 -6.37 18.58
CA LYS A 24 15.31 -7.61 17.93
C LYS A 24 14.03 -7.41 17.11
N PRO A 25 13.86 -8.07 15.95
CA PRO A 25 12.59 -8.08 15.24
C PRO A 25 11.46 -8.63 16.12
N ILE A 26 10.30 -7.97 16.02
CA ILE A 26 9.09 -8.35 16.77
C ILE A 26 8.58 -9.69 16.22
N GLU A 27 8.50 -10.69 17.09
CA GLU A 27 7.97 -12.01 16.74
C GLU A 27 6.44 -11.96 16.60
N PHE A 28 5.93 -12.22 15.39
CA PHE A 28 4.49 -12.20 15.12
C PHE A 28 3.75 -13.33 15.87
N SER A 29 4.31 -14.54 15.90
CA SER A 29 3.67 -15.75 16.47
C SER A 29 3.37 -15.64 17.97
N SER A 30 4.22 -14.94 18.72
CA SER A 30 4.03 -14.68 20.16
C SER A 30 3.24 -13.40 20.44
N SER A 31 2.90 -12.64 19.40
CA SER A 31 2.16 -11.38 19.54
C SER A 31 0.66 -11.59 19.75
N ARG A 32 -0.01 -10.57 20.28
CA ARG A 32 -1.49 -10.56 20.38
C ARG A 32 -2.16 -10.54 18.99
N ALA A 33 -1.45 -10.11 17.95
CA ALA A 33 -1.97 -10.10 16.60
C ALA A 33 -2.11 -11.52 16.03
N ALA A 34 -1.26 -12.47 16.43
CA ALA A 34 -1.40 -13.88 16.03
C ALA A 34 -2.65 -14.55 16.63
N GLN A 35 -3.15 -14.05 17.76
CA GLN A 35 -4.38 -14.55 18.39
C GLN A 35 -5.65 -13.91 17.80
N TRP A 36 -5.51 -12.90 16.93
CA TRP A 36 -6.63 -12.22 16.31
C TRP A 36 -7.26 -13.10 15.25
N LYS A 37 -8.49 -13.57 15.49
CA LYS A 37 -9.23 -14.37 14.52
C LYS A 37 -9.69 -13.49 13.37
N ALA A 38 -9.59 -14.00 12.14
CA ALA A 38 -10.10 -13.33 10.94
C ALA A 38 -11.60 -12.98 11.04
N GLU A 39 -12.36 -13.79 11.79
CA GLU A 39 -13.77 -13.55 12.10
C GLU A 39 -13.99 -12.17 12.75
N TYR A 40 -13.13 -11.74 13.68
CA TYR A 40 -13.28 -10.45 14.36
C TYR A 40 -13.05 -9.24 13.44
N THR A 41 -12.31 -9.41 12.34
CA THR A 41 -12.16 -8.37 11.32
C THR A 41 -13.31 -8.42 10.30
N ARG A 42 -13.81 -9.62 10.01
CA ARG A 42 -14.80 -9.85 8.95
C ARG A 42 -16.24 -9.62 9.41
N SER A 43 -16.55 -9.86 10.68
CA SER A 43 -17.89 -9.67 11.22
C SER A 43 -18.22 -8.17 11.26
N PRO A 44 -19.36 -7.73 10.71
CA PRO A 44 -19.80 -6.36 10.89
C PRO A 44 -19.97 -6.06 12.38
N PRO A 45 -19.71 -4.81 12.83
CA PRO A 45 -19.99 -4.42 14.20
C PRO A 45 -21.44 -4.73 14.55
N SER A 46 -21.71 -5.24 15.76
CA SER A 46 -23.06 -5.53 16.24
C SER A 46 -24.02 -4.35 16.13
N ASP A 47 -23.47 -3.14 16.15
CA ASP A 47 -24.22 -1.89 16.23
C ASP A 47 -24.49 -1.26 14.86
N MET A 48 -24.22 -2.01 13.77
CA MET A 48 -24.44 -1.52 12.41
C MET A 48 -25.93 -1.50 12.08
N VAL A 49 -26.39 -0.37 11.54
CA VAL A 49 -27.78 -0.23 11.11
C VAL A 49 -28.03 -1.07 9.84
N TRP A 50 -29.16 -1.78 9.79
CA TRP A 50 -29.49 -2.71 8.70
C TRP A 50 -29.55 -2.07 7.31
N PHE A 51 -29.82 -0.76 7.23
CA PHE A 51 -29.92 -0.06 5.95
C PHE A 51 -28.58 0.46 5.40
N THR A 52 -27.52 0.48 6.22
CA THR A 52 -26.20 0.97 5.82
C THR A 52 -25.68 0.35 4.52
N PRO A 53 -25.68 -0.99 4.32
CA PRO A 53 -25.19 -1.56 3.07
C PRO A 53 -26.03 -1.11 1.85
N TYR A 54 -27.35 -0.97 1.99
CA TYR A 54 -28.21 -0.58 0.86
C TYR A 54 -28.02 0.88 0.45
N VAL A 55 -27.81 1.78 1.41
CA VAL A 55 -27.53 3.20 1.11
C VAL A 55 -26.19 3.35 0.40
N VAL A 56 -25.17 2.64 0.86
CA VAL A 56 -23.84 2.65 0.23
C VAL A 56 -23.89 2.01 -1.16
N SER A 57 -24.52 0.85 -1.31
CA SER A 57 -24.68 0.23 -2.61
C SER A 57 -25.50 1.09 -3.57
N GLY A 58 -26.54 1.78 -3.09
CA GLY A 58 -27.35 2.68 -3.89
C GLY A 58 -26.57 3.90 -4.40
N SER A 59 -25.75 4.54 -3.54
CA SER A 59 -24.93 5.68 -3.96
C SER A 59 -23.87 5.27 -4.98
N VAL A 60 -23.22 4.12 -4.78
CA VAL A 60 -22.25 3.56 -5.73
C VAL A 60 -22.93 3.17 -7.04
N ALA A 61 -24.14 2.58 -6.99
CA ALA A 61 -24.89 2.20 -8.19
C ALA A 61 -25.28 3.43 -9.02
N ILE A 62 -25.75 4.51 -8.39
CA ILE A 62 -26.06 5.78 -9.08
C ILE A 62 -24.79 6.38 -9.68
N PHE A 63 -23.68 6.38 -8.94
CA PHE A 63 -22.39 6.83 -9.45
C PHE A 63 -21.94 6.00 -10.67
N MET A 64 -22.04 4.68 -10.60
CA MET A 64 -21.72 3.80 -11.73
C MET A 64 -22.64 4.04 -12.93
N LEU A 65 -23.94 4.21 -12.70
CA LEU A 65 -24.90 4.47 -13.78
C LEU A 65 -24.58 5.80 -14.48
N TYR A 66 -24.18 6.82 -13.72
CA TYR A 66 -23.67 8.06 -14.28
C TYR A 66 -22.44 7.83 -15.17
N PHE A 67 -21.41 7.11 -14.67
CA PHE A 67 -20.17 6.90 -15.41
C PHE A 67 -20.30 5.96 -16.61
N CYS A 68 -21.12 4.92 -16.52
CA CYS A 68 -21.20 3.87 -17.53
C CYS A 68 -22.25 4.14 -18.61
N VAL A 69 -23.29 4.94 -18.32
CA VAL A 69 -24.45 5.09 -19.22
C VAL A 69 -24.76 6.54 -19.53
N LEU A 70 -24.83 7.42 -18.51
CA LEU A 70 -25.31 8.79 -18.71
C LEU A 70 -24.22 9.79 -19.09
N ARG A 71 -22.95 9.46 -18.86
CA ARG A 71 -21.81 10.30 -19.23
C ARG A 71 -21.60 10.18 -20.75
N GLU A 72 -21.52 11.32 -21.42
CA GLU A 72 -21.09 11.39 -22.81
C GLU A 72 -19.68 10.79 -22.96
N GLU A 73 -19.39 10.11 -24.08
CA GLU A 73 -18.08 9.53 -24.35
C GLU A 73 -17.00 10.61 -24.19
N ASN A 74 -16.04 10.35 -23.32
CA ASN A 74 -14.93 11.26 -23.08
C ASN A 74 -13.89 11.06 -24.21
N ASP A 75 -13.14 12.08 -24.60
CA ASP A 75 -12.08 11.94 -25.64
C ASP A 75 -11.12 10.77 -25.37
N ILE A 76 -10.89 10.44 -24.09
CA ILE A 76 -10.08 9.29 -23.64
C ILE A 76 -10.75 7.96 -24.04
N ASP A 77 -12.07 7.86 -23.92
CA ASP A 77 -12.83 6.67 -24.31
C ASP A 77 -12.70 6.45 -25.82
N GLU A 78 -12.79 7.52 -26.62
CA GLU A 78 -12.56 7.45 -28.07
C GLU A 78 -11.10 7.04 -28.40
N MET A 79 -10.12 7.56 -27.65
CA MET A 79 -8.72 7.19 -27.80
C MET A 79 -8.42 5.71 -27.45
N ILE A 80 -9.21 5.08 -26.58
CA ILE A 80 -9.07 3.66 -26.24
C ILE A 80 -9.47 2.76 -27.43
N TYR A 81 -10.40 3.20 -28.29
CA TYR A 81 -10.79 2.47 -29.50
C TYR A 81 -9.79 2.61 -30.65
N ARG A 82 -8.86 3.57 -30.58
CA ARG A 82 -7.83 3.76 -31.60
C ARG A 82 -6.75 2.68 -31.47
N PRO A 83 -6.17 2.21 -32.60
CA PRO A 83 -5.11 1.21 -32.56
C PRO A 83 -3.90 1.74 -31.80
N LEU A 84 -3.35 0.90 -30.91
CA LEU A 84 -2.15 1.15 -30.10
C LEU A 84 -0.99 1.90 -30.80
N PRO A 85 -0.59 1.56 -32.04
CA PRO A 85 0.48 2.29 -32.73
C PRO A 85 0.15 3.75 -33.06
N GLU A 86 -1.12 4.13 -33.18
CA GLU A 86 -1.54 5.51 -33.40
C GLU A 86 -1.62 6.30 -32.08
N THR A 87 -1.95 5.63 -30.98
CA THR A 87 -2.10 6.26 -29.65
C THR A 87 -0.77 6.43 -28.92
N LEU A 88 0.22 5.54 -29.14
CA LEU A 88 1.49 5.53 -28.43
C LEU A 88 2.66 5.69 -29.42
N GLU A 89 3.19 6.91 -29.47
CA GLU A 89 4.35 7.24 -30.30
C GLU A 89 5.58 6.42 -29.87
N GLY A 90 6.06 5.54 -30.75
CA GLY A 90 7.25 4.72 -30.53
C GLY A 90 7.03 3.30 -30.02
N ILE A 91 5.79 2.78 -29.99
CA ILE A 91 5.52 1.34 -29.77
C ILE A 91 6.20 0.44 -30.81
N GLU A 92 6.35 0.95 -32.03
CA GLU A 92 6.97 0.22 -33.14
C GLU A 92 8.49 0.10 -32.99
N LYS A 93 9.09 0.84 -32.03
CA LYS A 93 10.48 0.63 -31.65
C LYS A 93 10.53 -0.73 -30.96
N VAL A 94 10.91 -1.75 -31.74
CA VAL A 94 11.35 -3.07 -31.28
C VAL A 94 12.02 -2.86 -29.92
N PHE A 95 11.42 -3.41 -28.86
CA PHE A 95 12.03 -3.35 -27.52
C PHE A 95 13.51 -3.67 -27.71
N PRO A 96 14.43 -2.74 -27.43
CA PRO A 96 15.86 -3.01 -27.61
C PRO A 96 16.12 -4.30 -26.85
N ASN A 97 16.82 -5.26 -27.47
CA ASN A 97 17.03 -6.58 -26.88
C ASN A 97 17.52 -6.39 -25.44
N VAL A 98 16.60 -6.56 -24.48
CA VAL A 98 16.88 -6.26 -23.08
C VAL A 98 17.61 -7.48 -22.59
N ASP A 99 18.92 -7.47 -22.72
CA ASP A 99 19.75 -8.54 -22.17
C ASP A 99 19.59 -8.52 -20.65
N PHE A 100 18.71 -9.38 -20.12
CA PHE A 100 18.44 -9.49 -18.68
C PHE A 100 19.68 -9.86 -17.85
N TYR A 101 20.74 -10.32 -18.52
CA TYR A 101 22.03 -10.66 -17.92
C TYR A 101 23.02 -9.48 -17.92
N THR A 102 22.72 -8.42 -18.68
CA THR A 102 23.53 -7.21 -18.72
C THR A 102 22.98 -6.22 -17.71
N LYS A 103 23.85 -5.72 -16.82
CA LYS A 103 23.43 -4.69 -15.85
C LYS A 103 22.96 -3.45 -16.61
N PRO A 104 21.80 -2.86 -16.27
CA PRO A 104 21.30 -1.68 -16.95
C PRO A 104 22.17 -0.44 -16.65
N ASP A 105 22.26 0.47 -17.62
CA ASP A 105 23.18 1.62 -17.60
C ASP A 105 23.03 2.54 -16.38
N TYR A 106 21.83 2.61 -15.80
CA TYR A 106 21.61 3.43 -14.60
C TYR A 106 22.27 2.82 -13.35
N VAL A 107 22.41 1.48 -13.28
CA VAL A 107 23.06 0.79 -12.15
C VAL A 107 24.58 1.00 -12.23
N THR A 108 25.16 0.85 -13.41
CA THR A 108 26.60 1.06 -13.63
C THR A 108 27.01 2.50 -13.32
N TYR A 109 26.21 3.49 -13.71
CA TYR A 109 26.43 4.91 -13.37
C TYR A 109 26.57 5.16 -11.86
N HIS A 110 25.67 4.58 -11.05
CA HIS A 110 25.68 4.76 -9.61
C HIS A 110 26.86 4.05 -8.94
N GLU A 111 27.19 2.83 -9.38
CA GLU A 111 28.36 2.09 -8.89
C GLU A 111 29.66 2.89 -9.15
N ASP A 112 29.81 3.48 -10.33
CA ASP A 112 31.03 4.23 -10.68
C ASP A 112 31.12 5.57 -9.93
N LYS A 113 30.00 6.28 -9.77
CA LYS A 113 29.92 7.47 -8.88
C LYS A 113 30.27 7.15 -7.44
N GLU A 114 29.91 5.97 -6.94
CA GLU A 114 30.30 5.52 -5.60
C GLU A 114 31.79 5.23 -5.50
N LYS A 115 32.38 4.57 -6.52
CA LYS A 115 33.83 4.33 -6.58
C LYS A 115 34.59 5.66 -6.60
N GLU A 116 34.13 6.64 -7.39
CA GLU A 116 34.73 7.99 -7.44
C GLU A 116 34.65 8.70 -6.09
N ARG A 117 33.49 8.65 -5.42
CA ARG A 117 33.31 9.23 -4.07
C ARG A 117 34.24 8.58 -3.05
N LYS A 118 34.34 7.24 -3.07
CA LYS A 118 35.24 6.49 -2.20
C LYS A 118 36.72 6.80 -2.50
N ALA A 119 37.09 6.91 -3.78
CA ALA A 119 38.45 7.28 -4.19
C ALA A 119 38.82 8.71 -3.78
N LYS A 120 37.86 9.63 -3.75
CA LYS A 120 38.06 11.00 -3.25
C LYS A 120 38.18 11.07 -1.73
N LEU A 121 37.58 10.14 -0.99
CA LEU A 121 37.68 10.04 0.47
C LEU A 121 38.99 9.38 0.94
N LEU A 122 39.63 8.60 0.07
CA LEU A 122 40.89 7.90 0.34
C LEU A 122 42.14 8.68 -0.11
N ARG A 123 41.97 9.87 -0.70
CA ARG A 123 43.04 10.82 -1.02
C ARG A 123 43.05 11.96 -0.02
#